data_AF-A0A2E6F2U7-F1
#
_entry.id   AF-A0A2E6F2U7-F1
#
_cell.length_a   1.000
_cell.length_b   1.000
_cell.length_c   1.000
_cell.angle_alpha   90.00
_cell.angle_beta   90.00
_cell.angle_gamma   90.00
#
_symmetry.space_group_name_H-M   'P 1'
#
loop_
_entity.id
_entity.type
_entity.pdbx_description
1 polymer ?
#
loop_
_entity_poly.entity_id
_entity_poly.type
_entity_poly.pdbx_seq_one_letter_code
_entity_poly.pdbx_strand_id
1 'polypeptide(L)'
;MRTVVNRPQVCVSIEGHTVKECIKAAGLAALAGADILEIRFDCLYLMKVHQNNNSESDSEQKNQFELVSKEVSEVDVKDTIKRLKEAIEKPVIFTCRNKEEGGFFPGNEEERVEILSKAIESKVSWIDLELNLDTKKRKKLCEAAEKSKTKIISSFHDVNKTPLADEIVSLIEENHDSGDLVKLCFKTHDYHDGIEIVNACWNLRNSPHQISVMGLGPSGDWTRLHAPLLNQALVYATLESDFHLGKKGLINVRDLTDAWDMLEY
;
A
#
# COMPACT_ATOMS: atom_id res chain seq x y z
N MET A 1 33.88 -0.94 -12.11
CA MET A 1 33.03 0.27 -12.06
C MET A 1 31.80 -0.15 -11.28
N ARG A 2 31.61 0.30 -10.04
CA ARG A 2 30.40 -0.06 -9.27
C ARG A 2 29.21 0.55 -10.01
N THR A 3 28.32 -0.28 -10.54
CA THR A 3 27.01 0.16 -11.04
C THR A 3 26.31 0.78 -9.84
N VAL A 4 26.01 2.08 -9.89
CA VAL A 4 25.15 2.71 -8.88
C VAL A 4 23.78 2.08 -9.07
N VAL A 5 23.39 1.18 -8.17
CA VAL A 5 22.05 0.60 -8.17
C VAL A 5 21.11 1.72 -7.70
N ASN A 6 20.11 2.06 -8.51
CA ASN A 6 19.15 3.08 -8.11
C ASN A 6 18.20 2.45 -7.09
N ARG A 7 18.15 3.01 -5.88
CA ARG A 7 17.26 2.48 -4.84
C ARG A 7 15.81 2.86 -5.15
N PRO A 8 14.84 1.92 -4.99
CA PRO A 8 13.43 2.24 -5.06
C PRO A 8 13.05 3.25 -3.98
N GLN A 9 11.94 3.96 -4.19
CA GLN A 9 11.31 4.70 -3.10
C GLN A 9 10.74 3.72 -2.06
N VAL A 10 10.90 4.04 -0.78
CA VAL A 10 10.31 3.27 0.31
C VAL A 10 9.00 3.91 0.76
N CYS A 11 7.91 3.18 0.59
CA CYS A 11 6.57 3.53 1.02
C CYS A 11 6.24 2.87 2.35
N VAL A 12 5.64 3.61 3.28
CA VAL A 12 5.04 3.03 4.49
C VAL A 12 3.54 3.25 4.49
N SER A 13 2.78 2.16 4.65
CA SER A 13 1.31 2.21 4.77
C SER A 13 0.88 2.68 6.15
N ILE A 14 -0.05 3.62 6.18
CA ILE A 14 -0.59 4.26 7.37
C ILE A 14 -2.04 3.82 7.54
N GLU A 15 -2.26 2.89 8.47
CA GLU A 15 -3.55 2.23 8.72
C GLU A 15 -4.23 2.76 10.01
N GLY A 16 -4.11 4.07 10.26
CA GLY A 16 -4.73 4.70 11.42
C GLY A 16 -6.26 4.76 11.30
N HIS A 17 -6.97 4.65 12.41
CA HIS A 17 -8.44 4.67 12.47
C HIS A 17 -9.00 6.06 12.83
N THR A 18 -8.09 7.02 13.08
CA THR A 18 -8.38 8.44 13.28
C THR A 18 -7.30 9.30 12.63
N VAL A 19 -7.64 10.56 12.30
CA VAL A 19 -6.66 11.54 11.78
C VAL A 19 -5.44 11.68 12.69
N LYS A 20 -5.63 11.67 14.01
CA LYS A 20 -4.54 11.78 14.99
C LYS A 20 -3.59 10.58 14.93
N GLU A 21 -4.14 9.36 14.81
CA GLU A 21 -3.34 8.15 14.65
C GLU A 21 -2.57 8.18 13.33
N CYS A 22 -3.20 8.57 12.23
CA CYS A 22 -2.54 8.70 10.93
C CYS A 22 -1.38 9.70 10.97
N ILE A 23 -1.58 10.89 11.54
CA ILE A 23 -0.53 11.91 11.67
C ILE A 23 0.65 11.39 12.52
N LYS A 24 0.35 10.72 13.64
CA LYS A 24 1.40 10.12 14.49
C LYS A 24 2.19 9.07 13.73
N ALA A 25 1.52 8.15 13.05
CA ALA A 25 2.15 7.09 12.28
C ALA A 25 2.96 7.65 11.10
N ALA A 26 2.45 8.66 10.40
CA ALA A 26 3.15 9.37 9.33
C ALA A 26 4.46 10.00 9.82
N GLY A 27 4.43 10.66 10.98
CA GLY A 27 5.64 11.22 11.59
C GLY A 27 6.68 10.15 11.95
N LEU A 28 6.24 9.01 12.51
CA LEU A 28 7.12 7.89 12.81
C LEU A 28 7.72 7.26 11.55
N ALA A 29 6.93 7.08 10.50
CA ALA A 29 7.38 6.56 9.21
C ALA A 29 8.42 7.47 8.56
N ALA A 30 8.18 8.79 8.57
CA ALA A 30 9.13 9.77 8.06
C ALA A 30 10.46 9.73 8.84
N LEU A 31 10.42 9.66 10.17
CA LEU A 31 11.61 9.52 11.02
C LEU A 31 12.34 8.19 10.84
N ALA A 32 11.63 7.15 10.39
CA ALA A 32 12.18 5.83 10.15
C ALA A 32 12.75 5.67 8.73
N GLY A 33 12.67 6.70 7.88
CA GLY A 33 13.29 6.70 6.54
C GLY A 33 12.32 6.52 5.38
N ALA A 34 11.00 6.59 5.59
CA ALA A 34 10.04 6.52 4.49
C ALA A 34 10.18 7.71 3.52
N ASP A 35 10.21 7.43 2.22
CA ASP A 35 10.24 8.44 1.16
C ASP A 35 8.83 8.97 0.86
N ILE A 36 7.85 8.08 0.94
CA ILE A 36 6.45 8.31 0.61
C ILE A 36 5.55 7.57 1.60
N LEU A 37 4.35 8.08 1.83
CA LEU A 37 3.39 7.50 2.76
C LEU A 37 2.12 7.10 2.03
N GLU A 38 1.65 5.86 2.22
CA GLU A 38 0.33 5.47 1.75
C GLU A 38 -0.68 5.71 2.88
N ILE A 39 -1.62 6.63 2.66
CA ILE A 39 -2.77 6.77 3.55
C ILE A 39 -3.83 5.78 3.09
N ARG A 40 -4.04 4.73 3.89
CA ARG A 40 -5.16 3.78 3.74
C ARG A 40 -6.42 4.43 4.29
N PHE A 41 -7.05 5.26 3.47
CA PHE A 41 -8.23 6.03 3.84
C PHE A 41 -9.41 5.13 4.21
N ASP A 42 -9.49 3.93 3.62
CA ASP A 42 -10.48 2.93 3.98
C ASP A 42 -10.38 2.47 5.45
N CYS A 43 -9.18 2.50 6.07
CA CYS A 43 -9.00 2.19 7.49
C CYS A 43 -9.61 3.24 8.43
N LEU A 44 -9.82 4.49 7.99
CA LEU A 44 -10.48 5.52 8.79
C LEU A 44 -11.96 5.22 9.05
N TYR A 45 -12.54 4.28 8.30
CA TYR A 45 -13.89 3.75 8.54
C TYR A 45 -13.91 2.60 9.55
N LEU A 46 -12.78 2.24 10.16
CA LEU A 46 -12.75 1.29 11.25
C LEU A 46 -12.70 2.02 12.60
N MET A 47 -13.23 1.38 13.65
CA MET A 47 -13.06 1.81 15.03
C MET A 47 -12.81 0.64 15.97
N LYS A 48 -12.01 0.89 17.01
CA LYS A 48 -11.68 -0.09 18.04
C LYS A 48 -12.74 -0.08 19.14
N VAL A 49 -13.42 -1.21 19.32
CA VAL A 49 -14.35 -1.45 20.43
C VAL A 49 -13.66 -2.37 21.43
N HIS A 50 -13.47 -1.91 22.67
CA HIS A 50 -12.82 -2.70 23.71
C HIS A 50 -13.84 -3.66 24.34
N GLN A 51 -13.48 -4.92 24.50
CA GLN A 51 -14.31 -5.87 25.24
C GLN A 51 -14.11 -5.68 26.74
N ASN A 52 -15.16 -5.31 27.46
CA ASN A 52 -15.14 -5.28 28.93
C ASN A 52 -15.26 -6.71 29.46
N ASN A 53 -14.15 -7.41 29.68
CA ASN A 53 -14.16 -8.67 30.42
C ASN A 53 -14.19 -8.36 31.93
N ASN A 54 -15.37 -8.49 32.55
CA ASN A 54 -15.55 -8.53 34.00
C ASN A 54 -15.00 -9.85 34.59
N SER A 55 -13.69 -10.07 34.50
CA SER A 55 -13.02 -11.14 35.22
C SER A 55 -11.75 -10.61 35.88
N GLU A 56 -11.82 -10.47 37.20
CA GLU A 56 -10.70 -10.18 38.09
C GLU A 56 -9.67 -11.31 38.03
N SER A 57 -8.62 -11.13 37.24
CA SER A 57 -7.33 -11.79 37.49
C SER A 57 -6.22 -10.98 36.84
N ASP A 58 -5.39 -10.38 37.68
CA ASP A 58 -4.19 -9.62 37.35
C ASP A 58 -3.10 -10.56 36.78
N SER A 59 -2.92 -10.54 35.46
CA SER A 59 -1.62 -10.59 34.78
C SER A 59 -1.84 -10.66 33.26
N GLU A 60 -1.36 -9.65 32.53
CA GLU A 60 -1.30 -9.59 31.06
C GLU A 60 -2.64 -9.49 30.30
N GLN A 61 -3.48 -8.50 30.63
CA GLN A 61 -4.54 -8.08 29.71
C GLN A 61 -3.93 -7.37 28.50
N LYS A 62 -3.57 -8.12 27.46
CA LYS A 62 -3.51 -7.57 26.10
C LYS A 62 -4.88 -6.96 25.83
N ASN A 63 -4.98 -5.64 25.67
CA ASN A 63 -6.21 -4.94 25.29
C ASN A 63 -6.77 -5.59 24.02
N GLN A 64 -7.69 -6.54 24.18
CA GLN A 64 -8.41 -7.14 23.07
C GLN A 64 -9.46 -6.11 22.65
N PHE A 65 -9.28 -5.61 21.43
CA PHE A 65 -10.27 -4.77 20.77
C PHE A 65 -10.76 -5.49 19.53
N GLU A 66 -12.02 -5.27 19.22
CA GLU A 66 -12.63 -5.65 17.95
C GLU A 66 -12.64 -4.43 17.03
N LEU A 67 -12.43 -4.66 15.73
CA LEU A 67 -12.59 -3.62 14.71
C LEU A 67 -14.00 -3.70 14.14
N VAL A 68 -14.73 -2.61 14.30
CA VAL A 68 -16.08 -2.45 13.78
C VAL A 68 -16.08 -1.34 12.72
N SER A 69 -16.91 -1.51 11.69
CA SER A 69 -17.08 -0.50 10.65
C SER A 69 -17.94 0.66 11.15
N LYS A 70 -17.51 1.88 10.82
CA LYS A 70 -18.31 3.10 10.88
C LYS A 70 -19.24 3.18 9.67
N GLU A 71 -20.27 4.01 9.76
CA GLU A 71 -21.08 4.43 8.62
C GLU A 71 -20.30 5.42 7.73
N VAL A 72 -20.65 5.47 6.44
CA VAL A 72 -19.99 6.38 5.47
C VAL A 72 -20.10 7.84 5.91
N SER A 73 -21.23 8.21 6.52
CA SER A 73 -21.53 9.57 6.99
C SER A 73 -20.73 10.00 8.23
N GLU A 74 -20.10 9.07 8.95
CA GLU A 74 -19.31 9.38 10.14
C GLU A 74 -17.94 10.00 9.82
N VAL A 75 -17.49 9.90 8.58
CA VAL A 75 -16.20 10.44 8.13
C VAL A 75 -16.45 11.64 7.20
N ASP A 76 -16.17 12.85 7.70
CA ASP A 76 -16.08 14.03 6.83
C ASP A 76 -14.82 13.92 5.97
N VAL A 77 -15.00 13.47 4.73
CA VAL A 77 -13.90 13.22 3.79
C VAL A 77 -13.09 14.49 3.51
N LYS A 78 -13.75 15.64 3.34
CA LYS A 78 -13.07 16.88 2.96
C LYS A 78 -12.25 17.45 4.13
N ASP A 79 -12.84 17.48 5.34
CA ASP A 79 -12.12 17.90 6.55
C ASP A 79 -10.96 16.96 6.87
N THR A 80 -11.19 15.66 6.76
CA THR A 80 -10.17 14.64 7.01
C THR A 80 -8.97 14.79 6.07
N ILE A 81 -9.21 14.92 4.76
CA ILE A 81 -8.14 15.15 3.76
C ILE A 81 -7.40 16.45 4.08
N LYS A 82 -8.12 17.53 4.36
CA LYS A 82 -7.52 18.83 4.71
C LYS A 82 -6.57 18.72 5.89
N ARG A 83 -7.02 18.12 6.99
CA ARG A 83 -6.23 17.98 8.23
C ARG A 83 -5.00 17.09 8.05
N LEU A 84 -5.12 16.01 7.28
CA LEU A 84 -3.96 15.16 6.94
C LEU A 84 -2.94 15.94 6.11
N LYS A 85 -3.41 16.69 5.10
CA LYS A 85 -2.55 17.49 4.22
C LYS A 85 -1.84 18.64 4.96
N GLU A 86 -2.49 19.25 5.93
CA GLU A 86 -1.89 20.31 6.76
C GLU A 86 -0.79 19.78 7.70
N ALA A 87 -0.83 18.50 8.06
CA ALA A 87 0.07 17.91 9.05
C ALA A 87 1.16 16.99 8.47
N ILE A 88 0.99 16.48 7.25
CA ILE A 88 1.91 15.54 6.62
C ILE A 88 2.67 16.25 5.49
N GLU A 89 3.98 16.39 5.66
CA GLU A 89 4.85 17.06 4.68
C GLU A 89 5.36 16.13 3.57
N LYS A 90 5.48 14.83 3.86
CA LYS A 90 5.94 13.82 2.90
C LYS A 90 4.93 13.67 1.74
N PRO A 91 5.38 13.30 0.54
CA PRO A 91 4.48 12.88 -0.53
C PRO A 91 3.53 11.77 -0.04
N VAL A 92 2.29 11.80 -0.51
CA VAL A 92 1.25 10.85 -0.10
C VAL A 92 0.69 10.11 -1.31
N ILE A 93 0.57 8.79 -1.17
CA ILE A 93 -0.32 7.93 -1.95
C ILE A 93 -1.65 7.87 -1.21
N PHE A 94 -2.70 8.41 -1.82
CA PHE A 94 -4.04 8.29 -1.28
C PHE A 94 -4.68 7.01 -1.81
N THR A 95 -5.10 6.12 -0.91
CA THR A 95 -5.69 4.83 -1.25
C THR A 95 -7.00 4.66 -0.50
N CYS A 96 -8.09 4.39 -1.23
CA CYS A 96 -9.35 3.91 -0.64
C CYS A 96 -9.65 2.53 -1.24
N ARG A 97 -9.02 1.50 -0.68
CA ARG A 97 -9.02 0.14 -1.21
C ARG A 97 -10.44 -0.44 -1.17
N ASN A 98 -10.88 -1.05 -2.26
CA ASN A 98 -12.17 -1.77 -2.30
C ASN A 98 -12.12 -3.07 -1.46
N LYS A 99 -13.27 -3.61 -1.07
CA LYS A 99 -13.32 -4.83 -0.23
C LYS A 99 -12.82 -6.09 -0.94
N GLU A 100 -13.05 -6.21 -2.25
CA GLU A 100 -12.65 -7.37 -3.06
C GLU A 100 -11.12 -7.53 -3.11
N GLU A 101 -10.40 -6.43 -3.01
CA GLU A 101 -8.94 -6.35 -2.98
C GLU A 101 -8.38 -6.10 -1.55
N GLY A 102 -9.17 -6.41 -0.50
CA GLY A 102 -8.70 -6.42 0.89
C GLY A 102 -8.80 -5.09 1.64
N GLY A 103 -9.65 -4.17 1.17
CA GLY A 103 -9.95 -2.90 1.83
C GLY A 103 -11.13 -2.94 2.78
N PHE A 104 -11.32 -1.83 3.49
CA PHE A 104 -12.29 -1.72 4.59
C PHE A 104 -13.40 -0.69 4.38
N PHE A 105 -13.50 -0.10 3.18
CA PHE A 105 -14.50 0.93 2.91
C PHE A 105 -15.94 0.36 3.01
N PRO A 106 -16.82 0.89 3.87
CA PRO A 106 -18.13 0.27 4.14
C PRO A 106 -19.17 0.46 3.03
N GLY A 107 -19.06 1.57 2.29
CA GLY A 107 -20.07 2.02 1.34
C GLY A 107 -20.03 1.32 -0.02
N ASN A 108 -20.75 1.91 -0.97
CA ASN A 108 -20.81 1.44 -2.35
C ASN A 108 -19.73 2.09 -3.24
N GLU A 109 -19.64 1.61 -4.48
CA GLU A 109 -18.59 2.03 -5.40
C GLU A 109 -18.71 3.48 -5.86
N GLU A 110 -19.93 4.01 -5.97
CA GLU A 110 -20.19 5.42 -6.29
C GLU A 110 -19.65 6.34 -5.18
N GLU A 111 -19.91 6.02 -3.92
CA GLU A 111 -19.40 6.75 -2.76
C GLU A 111 -17.87 6.69 -2.70
N ARG A 112 -17.29 5.51 -2.96
CA ARG A 112 -15.83 5.33 -2.99
C ARG A 112 -15.16 6.18 -4.07
N VAL A 113 -15.74 6.22 -5.27
CA VAL A 113 -15.27 7.07 -6.37
C VAL A 113 -15.37 8.55 -6.03
N GLU A 114 -16.39 8.98 -5.30
CA GLU A 114 -16.50 10.36 -4.84
C GLU A 114 -15.36 10.72 -3.86
N ILE A 115 -14.96 9.79 -2.99
CA ILE A 115 -13.80 9.96 -2.10
C ILE A 115 -12.51 10.13 -2.91
N LEU A 116 -12.28 9.27 -3.90
CA LEU A 116 -11.11 9.35 -4.78
C LEU A 116 -11.09 10.68 -5.57
N SER A 117 -12.24 11.13 -6.07
CA SER A 117 -12.37 12.44 -6.74
C SER A 117 -12.00 13.58 -5.81
N LYS A 118 -12.49 13.58 -4.56
CA LYS A 118 -12.14 14.60 -3.55
C LYS A 118 -10.65 14.61 -3.22
N ALA A 119 -10.01 13.44 -3.18
CA ALA A 119 -8.56 13.35 -2.99
C ALA A 119 -7.80 13.98 -4.17
N ILE A 120 -8.19 13.68 -5.40
CA ILE A 120 -7.61 14.28 -6.62
C ILE A 120 -7.81 15.81 -6.65
N GLU A 121 -9.02 16.30 -6.35
CA GLU A 121 -9.34 17.73 -6.23
C GLU A 121 -8.45 18.44 -5.20
N SER A 122 -8.12 17.74 -4.12
CA SER A 122 -7.21 18.24 -3.09
C SER A 122 -5.73 18.24 -3.52
N LYS A 123 -5.40 17.75 -4.71
CA LYS A 123 -4.04 17.65 -5.28
C LYS A 123 -3.09 16.81 -4.42
N VAL A 124 -3.52 15.59 -4.08
CA VAL A 124 -2.61 14.59 -3.50
C VAL A 124 -1.47 14.26 -4.46
N SER A 125 -0.33 13.82 -3.94
CA SER A 125 0.85 13.52 -4.77
C SER A 125 0.58 12.33 -5.69
N TRP A 126 0.00 11.27 -5.14
CA TRP A 126 -0.38 10.06 -5.85
C TRP A 126 -1.79 9.61 -5.45
N ILE A 127 -2.50 9.01 -6.39
CA ILE A 127 -3.78 8.32 -6.18
C ILE A 127 -3.62 6.85 -6.60
N ASP A 128 -4.05 5.93 -5.76
CA ASP A 128 -4.15 4.50 -6.09
C ASP A 128 -5.53 4.22 -6.69
N LEU A 129 -5.55 3.72 -7.92
CA LEU A 129 -6.75 3.37 -8.68
C LEU A 129 -6.66 1.91 -9.13
N GLU A 130 -7.60 1.08 -8.67
CA GLU A 130 -7.60 -0.33 -9.06
C GLU A 130 -7.80 -0.52 -10.56
N LEU A 131 -7.14 -1.53 -11.14
CA LEU A 131 -7.33 -1.95 -12.53
C LEU A 131 -8.75 -2.47 -12.78
N ASN A 132 -9.36 -3.09 -11.76
CA ASN A 132 -10.72 -3.65 -11.82
C ASN A 132 -11.83 -2.61 -11.62
N LEU A 133 -11.49 -1.33 -11.36
CA LEU A 133 -12.48 -0.26 -11.30
C LEU A 133 -13.21 -0.14 -12.64
N ASP A 134 -14.53 0.04 -12.62
CA ASP A 134 -15.34 0.23 -13.83
C ASP A 134 -14.67 1.21 -14.81
N THR A 135 -14.53 0.79 -16.06
CA THR A 135 -13.72 1.48 -17.07
C THR A 135 -14.14 2.94 -17.25
N LYS A 136 -15.45 3.25 -17.17
CA LYS A 136 -15.94 4.63 -17.33
C LYS A 136 -15.62 5.48 -16.10
N LYS A 137 -15.79 4.95 -14.89
CA LYS A 137 -15.42 5.62 -13.63
C LYS A 137 -13.91 5.86 -13.56
N ARG A 138 -13.11 4.82 -13.86
CA ARG A 138 -11.65 4.88 -13.88
C ARG A 138 -11.15 5.94 -14.85
N LYS A 139 -11.63 5.94 -16.10
CA LYS A 139 -11.24 6.94 -17.10
C LYS A 139 -11.47 8.37 -16.62
N LYS A 140 -12.62 8.66 -16.00
CA LYS A 140 -12.91 9.99 -15.45
C LYS A 140 -11.94 10.40 -14.34
N LEU A 141 -11.57 9.47 -13.44
CA LEU A 141 -10.59 9.73 -12.39
C LEU A 141 -9.19 9.96 -12.96
N CYS A 142 -8.77 9.20 -13.97
CA CYS A 142 -7.50 9.41 -14.65
C CYS A 142 -7.43 10.80 -15.30
N GLU A 143 -8.47 11.21 -16.04
CA GLU A 143 -8.56 12.54 -16.64
C GLU A 143 -8.54 13.67 -15.58
N ALA A 144 -9.15 13.44 -14.41
CA ALA A 144 -9.12 14.39 -13.30
C ALA A 144 -7.72 14.48 -12.67
N ALA A 145 -7.06 13.34 -12.47
CA ALA A 145 -5.71 13.25 -11.91
C ALA A 145 -4.67 13.92 -12.81
N GLU A 146 -4.76 13.72 -14.13
CA GLU A 146 -3.89 14.40 -15.09
C GLU A 146 -4.04 15.93 -14.99
N LYS A 147 -5.29 16.43 -14.95
CA LYS A 147 -5.57 17.87 -14.80
C LYS A 147 -5.08 18.44 -13.47
N SER A 148 -5.11 17.68 -12.38
CA SER A 148 -4.61 18.09 -11.07
C SER A 148 -3.10 17.90 -10.90
N LYS A 149 -2.43 17.24 -11.86
CA LYS A 149 -1.03 16.77 -11.78
C LYS A 149 -0.81 15.78 -10.64
N THR A 150 -1.83 15.02 -10.28
CA THR A 150 -1.75 13.88 -9.36
C THR A 150 -1.30 12.65 -10.14
N LYS A 151 -0.25 11.98 -9.67
CA LYS A 151 0.25 10.74 -10.30
C LYS A 151 -0.63 9.55 -9.96
N ILE A 152 -0.66 8.54 -10.81
CA ILE A 152 -1.56 7.39 -10.71
C ILE A 152 -0.76 6.12 -10.45
N ILE A 153 -1.12 5.39 -9.38
CA ILE A 153 -0.77 3.98 -9.21
C ILE A 153 -1.94 3.16 -9.73
N SER A 154 -1.69 2.36 -10.77
CA SER A 154 -2.61 1.34 -11.25
C SER A 154 -2.40 0.05 -10.47
N SER A 155 -3.31 -0.26 -9.55
CA SER A 155 -3.11 -1.40 -8.65
C SER A 155 -3.99 -2.60 -8.98
N PHE A 156 -3.52 -3.80 -8.69
CA PHE A 156 -4.34 -5.00 -8.62
C PHE A 156 -3.86 -5.91 -7.50
N HIS A 157 -4.81 -6.46 -6.74
CA HIS A 157 -4.55 -7.39 -5.66
C HIS A 157 -5.32 -8.69 -5.89
N ASP A 158 -4.62 -9.83 -5.92
CA ASP A 158 -5.25 -11.14 -5.76
C ASP A 158 -5.06 -11.59 -4.32
N VAL A 159 -6.15 -11.51 -3.54
CA VAL A 159 -6.13 -11.85 -2.12
C VAL A 159 -6.19 -13.37 -1.86
N ASN A 160 -6.28 -14.19 -2.91
CA ASN A 160 -6.51 -15.62 -2.81
C ASN A 160 -5.32 -16.46 -3.31
N LYS A 161 -4.56 -15.99 -4.30
CA LYS A 161 -3.48 -16.79 -4.91
C LYS A 161 -2.35 -15.94 -5.49
N THR A 162 -1.28 -16.64 -5.86
CA THR A 162 -0.20 -16.12 -6.69
C THR A 162 -0.26 -16.80 -8.07
N PRO A 163 -0.34 -16.04 -9.17
CA PRO A 163 -0.30 -16.58 -10.52
C PRO A 163 1.14 -16.96 -10.94
N LEU A 164 1.30 -17.61 -12.09
CA LEU A 164 2.62 -17.95 -12.61
C LEU A 164 3.37 -16.70 -13.07
N ALA A 165 4.70 -16.76 -13.07
CA ALA A 165 5.56 -15.63 -13.42
C ALA A 165 5.20 -15.01 -14.78
N ASP A 166 4.94 -15.82 -15.81
CA ASP A 166 4.56 -15.35 -17.15
C ASP A 166 3.20 -14.62 -17.17
N GLU A 167 2.27 -15.03 -16.30
CA GLU A 167 0.98 -14.34 -16.14
C GLU A 167 1.17 -12.99 -15.43
N ILE A 168 2.04 -12.92 -14.42
CA ILE A 168 2.41 -11.64 -13.76
C ILE A 168 3.06 -10.68 -14.77
N VAL A 169 3.99 -11.19 -15.58
CA VAL A 169 4.64 -10.40 -16.65
C VAL A 169 3.58 -9.89 -17.63
N SER A 170 2.67 -10.76 -18.08
CA SER A 170 1.60 -10.36 -19.01
C SER A 170 0.70 -9.28 -18.41
N LEU A 171 0.33 -9.39 -17.13
CA LEU A 171 -0.47 -8.37 -16.44
C LEU A 171 0.23 -7.00 -16.41
N ILE A 172 1.55 -6.96 -16.19
CA ILE A 172 2.33 -5.72 -16.26
C ILE A 172 2.34 -5.16 -17.69
N GLU A 173 2.69 -5.98 -18.68
CA GLU A 173 2.81 -5.53 -20.07
C GLU A 173 1.46 -5.07 -20.65
N GLU A 174 0.35 -5.71 -20.27
CA GLU A 174 -0.99 -5.30 -20.70
C GLU A 174 -1.48 -4.00 -20.06
N ASN A 175 -0.92 -3.60 -18.92
CA ASN A 175 -1.41 -2.47 -18.13
C ASN A 175 -0.36 -1.38 -17.90
N HIS A 176 0.81 -1.44 -18.54
CA HIS A 176 1.92 -0.51 -18.31
C HIS A 176 1.57 0.96 -18.61
N ASP A 177 0.58 1.23 -19.46
CA ASP A 177 0.11 2.56 -19.85
C ASP A 177 -1.12 3.03 -19.05
N SER A 178 -1.59 2.22 -18.09
CA SER A 178 -2.81 2.50 -17.33
C SER A 178 -2.63 3.56 -16.23
N GLY A 179 -1.40 3.94 -15.92
CA GLY A 179 -1.00 4.88 -14.87
C GLY A 179 0.50 5.19 -14.91
N ASP A 180 1.01 5.95 -13.93
CA ASP A 180 2.43 6.27 -13.82
C ASP A 180 3.27 5.12 -13.23
N LEU A 181 2.63 4.22 -12.49
CA LEU A 181 3.22 3.03 -11.89
C LEU A 181 2.18 1.90 -11.84
N VAL A 182 2.59 0.67 -12.20
CA VAL A 182 1.74 -0.52 -12.04
C VAL A 182 2.14 -1.27 -10.76
N LYS A 183 1.16 -1.50 -9.90
CA LYS A 183 1.32 -2.18 -8.61
C LYS A 183 0.56 -3.50 -8.60
N LEU A 184 1.26 -4.62 -8.40
CA LEU A 184 0.63 -5.93 -8.27
C LEU A 184 0.94 -6.52 -6.90
N CYS A 185 -0.07 -7.07 -6.24
CA CYS A 185 0.08 -7.68 -4.92
C CYS A 185 -0.67 -9.01 -4.86
N PHE A 186 0.04 -10.08 -4.51
CA PHE A 186 -0.53 -11.43 -4.53
C PHE A 186 -0.51 -12.09 -3.15
N LYS A 187 -1.49 -12.94 -2.87
CA LYS A 187 -1.47 -13.78 -1.67
C LYS A 187 -0.49 -14.92 -1.87
N THR A 188 0.53 -14.98 -1.02
CA THR A 188 1.52 -16.07 -1.01
C THR A 188 1.21 -17.06 0.12
N HIS A 189 1.39 -18.34 -0.15
CA HIS A 189 1.12 -19.45 0.77
C HIS A 189 2.40 -20.19 1.15
N ASP A 190 3.39 -20.22 0.24
CA ASP A 190 4.66 -20.90 0.43
C ASP A 190 5.79 -20.22 -0.35
N TYR A 191 6.94 -20.89 -0.44
CA TYR A 191 8.11 -20.39 -1.15
C TYR A 191 7.97 -20.46 -2.67
N HIS A 192 7.14 -21.35 -3.24
CA HIS A 192 6.92 -21.41 -4.67
C HIS A 192 6.23 -20.13 -5.14
N ASP A 193 5.20 -19.68 -4.42
CA ASP A 193 4.54 -18.41 -4.68
C ASP A 193 5.56 -17.24 -4.68
N GLY A 194 6.42 -17.18 -3.66
CA GLY A 194 7.48 -16.15 -3.60
C GLY A 194 8.44 -16.19 -4.80
N ILE A 195 8.83 -17.39 -5.25
CA ILE A 195 9.69 -17.58 -6.43
C ILE A 195 9.01 -17.08 -7.70
N GLU A 196 7.72 -17.34 -7.92
CA GLU A 196 7.01 -16.87 -9.11
C GLU A 196 7.01 -15.35 -9.22
N ILE A 197 6.79 -14.65 -8.10
CA ILE A 197 6.81 -13.18 -8.06
C ILE A 197 8.24 -12.66 -8.32
N VAL A 198 9.26 -13.27 -7.73
CA VAL A 198 10.67 -12.89 -7.97
C VAL A 198 11.07 -13.13 -9.42
N ASN A 199 10.67 -14.26 -10.02
CA ASN A 199 10.94 -14.57 -11.42
C ASN A 199 10.28 -13.56 -12.37
N ALA A 200 9.04 -13.18 -12.10
CA ALA A 200 8.35 -12.14 -12.89
C ALA A 200 9.10 -10.81 -12.84
N CYS A 201 9.48 -10.36 -11.62
CA CYS A 201 10.26 -9.13 -11.45
C CYS A 201 11.62 -9.22 -12.16
N TRP A 202 12.30 -10.37 -12.07
CA TRP A 202 13.57 -10.59 -12.75
C TRP A 202 13.43 -10.49 -14.27
N ASN A 203 12.37 -11.06 -14.84
CA ASN A 203 12.09 -10.97 -16.27
C ASN A 203 11.82 -9.52 -16.71
N LEU A 204 11.15 -8.74 -15.87
CA LEU A 204 10.82 -7.34 -16.12
C LEU A 204 11.94 -6.35 -15.78
N ARG A 205 13.04 -6.75 -15.13
CA ARG A 205 14.02 -5.80 -14.56
C ARG A 205 14.67 -4.83 -15.56
N ASN A 206 14.71 -5.20 -16.85
CA ASN A 206 15.26 -4.36 -17.92
C ASN A 206 14.17 -3.59 -18.70
N SER A 207 12.91 -3.76 -18.32
CA SER A 207 11.78 -3.02 -18.88
C SER A 207 11.84 -1.56 -18.43
N PRO A 208 11.37 -0.59 -19.25
CA PRO A 208 11.24 0.80 -18.83
C PRO A 208 10.07 1.02 -17.85
N HIS A 209 9.19 0.03 -17.67
CA HIS A 209 7.97 0.13 -16.88
C HIS A 209 8.26 0.40 -15.41
N GLN A 210 7.55 1.35 -14.80
CA GLN A 210 7.63 1.60 -13.37
C GLN A 210 6.72 0.61 -12.65
N ILE A 211 7.31 -0.32 -11.89
CA ILE A 211 6.58 -1.41 -11.25
C ILE A 211 6.78 -1.46 -9.73
N SER A 212 5.77 -1.98 -9.04
CA SER A 212 5.83 -2.37 -7.63
C SER A 212 5.11 -3.70 -7.46
N VAL A 213 5.86 -4.79 -7.29
CA VAL A 213 5.30 -6.16 -7.31
C VAL A 213 5.69 -6.89 -6.04
N MET A 214 4.70 -7.40 -5.30
CA MET A 214 4.93 -7.95 -3.96
C MET A 214 3.96 -9.08 -3.60
N GLY A 215 4.33 -9.83 -2.56
CA GLY A 215 3.46 -10.84 -1.96
C GLY A 215 3.01 -10.46 -0.54
N LEU A 216 1.88 -11.02 -0.12
CA LEU A 216 1.40 -11.00 1.27
C LEU A 216 1.22 -12.43 1.80
N GLY A 217 2.16 -12.83 2.66
CA GLY A 217 2.26 -14.17 3.19
C GLY A 217 3.72 -14.64 3.20
N PRO A 218 3.98 -15.93 3.51
CA PRO A 218 5.34 -16.46 3.51
C PRO A 218 6.06 -16.14 2.19
N SER A 219 7.33 -15.71 2.27
CA SER A 219 8.19 -15.39 1.12
C SER A 219 7.72 -14.20 0.25
N GLY A 220 6.65 -13.50 0.62
CA GLY A 220 6.14 -12.34 -0.12
C GLY A 220 6.98 -11.07 0.02
N ASP A 221 7.90 -11.06 0.99
CA ASP A 221 8.85 -9.99 1.30
C ASP A 221 10.11 -10.03 0.43
N TRP A 222 10.39 -11.13 -0.27
CA TRP A 222 11.63 -11.30 -1.03
C TRP A 222 11.82 -10.26 -2.14
N THR A 223 10.74 -9.88 -2.81
CA THR A 223 10.80 -8.83 -3.83
C THR A 223 11.05 -7.45 -3.24
N ARG A 224 10.72 -7.23 -1.96
CA ARG A 224 11.05 -6.00 -1.22
C ARG A 224 12.53 -5.95 -0.92
N LEU A 225 13.06 -7.04 -0.37
CA LEU A 225 14.47 -7.17 -0.01
C LEU A 225 15.39 -7.00 -1.22
N HIS A 226 15.03 -7.58 -2.37
CA HIS A 226 15.82 -7.53 -3.60
C HIS A 226 15.36 -6.45 -4.59
N ALA A 227 14.53 -5.51 -4.16
CA ALA A 227 13.93 -4.51 -5.04
C ALA A 227 14.94 -3.69 -5.89
N PRO A 228 16.11 -3.26 -5.36
CA PRO A 228 17.09 -2.56 -6.18
C PRO A 228 17.63 -3.42 -7.33
N LEU A 229 17.87 -4.72 -7.09
CA LEU A 229 18.31 -5.67 -8.11
C LEU A 229 17.19 -5.99 -9.12
N LEU A 230 15.95 -6.04 -8.65
CA LEU A 230 14.75 -6.33 -9.44
C LEU A 230 14.21 -5.10 -10.19
N ASN A 231 14.87 -3.94 -10.07
CA ASN A 231 14.47 -2.67 -10.67
C ASN A 231 13.02 -2.27 -10.35
N GLN A 232 12.58 -2.49 -9.11
CA GLN A 232 11.28 -1.94 -8.68
C GLN A 232 11.40 -0.44 -8.43
N ALA A 233 10.33 0.29 -8.75
CA ALA A 233 10.27 1.75 -8.57
C ALA A 233 9.86 2.13 -7.14
N LEU A 234 9.03 1.29 -6.50
CA LEU A 234 8.42 1.55 -5.21
C LEU A 234 8.33 0.25 -4.40
N VAL A 235 8.68 0.30 -3.12
CA VAL A 235 8.58 -0.83 -2.19
C VAL A 235 7.77 -0.44 -0.97
N TYR A 236 6.81 -1.27 -0.59
CA TYR A 236 6.08 -1.08 0.65
C TYR A 236 6.81 -1.73 1.85
N ALA A 237 6.85 -1.02 2.96
CA ALA A 237 7.41 -1.46 4.24
C ALA A 237 6.44 -1.11 5.37
N THR A 238 6.71 -1.64 6.56
CA THR A 238 5.88 -1.40 7.76
C THR A 238 6.69 -0.77 8.90
N LEU A 239 5.98 -0.14 9.83
CA LEU A 239 6.52 0.27 11.14
C LEU A 239 6.45 -0.84 12.19
N GLU A 240 5.74 -1.93 11.93
CA GLU A 240 5.71 -3.09 12.82
C GLU A 240 7.13 -3.66 13.00
N SER A 241 7.40 -4.17 14.19
CA SER A 241 8.70 -4.76 14.56
C SER A 241 8.54 -6.19 15.09
N ASP A 242 7.58 -6.94 14.52
CA ASP A 242 7.27 -8.31 14.92
C ASP A 242 8.26 -9.32 14.31
N PHE A 243 8.67 -10.34 15.07
CA PHE A 243 9.63 -11.35 14.62
C PHE A 243 9.09 -12.28 13.52
N HIS A 244 7.81 -12.20 13.18
CA HIS A 244 7.15 -13.01 12.17
C HIS A 244 6.68 -12.20 10.94
N LEU A 245 7.18 -10.98 10.75
CA LEU A 245 6.83 -10.15 9.58
C LEU A 245 7.09 -10.86 8.25
N GLY A 246 8.20 -11.57 8.09
CA GLY A 246 8.48 -12.34 6.88
C GLY A 246 7.46 -13.46 6.60
N LYS A 247 6.80 -14.01 7.64
CA LYS A 247 5.68 -14.96 7.45
C LYS A 247 4.42 -14.27 6.91
N LYS A 248 4.34 -12.94 7.00
CA LYS A 248 3.26 -12.11 6.47
C LYS A 248 3.65 -11.40 5.16
N GLY A 249 4.88 -11.58 4.66
CA GLY A 249 5.37 -10.89 3.46
C GLY A 249 5.65 -9.41 3.69
N LEU A 250 5.88 -9.05 4.96
CA LEU A 250 6.15 -7.68 5.40
C LEU A 250 7.62 -7.57 5.83
N ILE A 251 8.15 -6.36 5.72
CA ILE A 251 9.49 -6.01 6.22
C ILE A 251 9.44 -4.64 6.89
N ASN A 252 10.11 -4.50 8.02
CA ASN A 252 10.22 -3.21 8.69
C ASN A 252 11.03 -2.24 7.81
N VAL A 253 10.64 -0.97 7.82
CA VAL A 253 11.31 0.09 7.04
C VAL A 253 12.81 0.20 7.33
N ARG A 254 13.24 0.05 8.58
CA ARG A 254 14.66 0.13 8.96
C ARG A 254 15.42 -1.14 8.57
N ASP A 255 14.82 -2.31 8.83
CA ASP A 255 15.41 -3.59 8.45
C ASP A 255 15.61 -3.67 6.92
N LEU A 256 14.68 -3.11 6.14
CA LEU A 256 14.79 -3.02 4.69
C LEU A 256 15.99 -2.16 4.27
N THR A 257 16.12 -0.95 4.82
CA THR A 257 17.21 -0.05 4.46
C THR A 257 18.57 -0.58 4.92
N ASP A 258 18.64 -1.16 6.12
CA ASP A 258 19.85 -1.76 6.66
C ASP A 258 20.28 -2.96 5.80
N ALA A 259 19.33 -3.78 5.35
CA ALA A 259 19.61 -4.89 4.46
C ALA A 259 20.12 -4.42 3.09
N TRP A 260 19.56 -3.35 2.52
CA TRP A 260 20.07 -2.78 1.27
C TRP A 260 21.49 -2.23 1.43
N ASP A 261 21.80 -1.58 2.55
CA ASP A 261 23.16 -1.13 2.86
C ASP A 261 24.14 -2.32 2.97
N MET A 262 23.74 -3.40 3.66
CA MET A 262 24.56 -4.61 3.80
C MET A 262 24.79 -5.34 2.48
N LEU A 263 23.81 -5.34 1.57
CA LEU A 263 23.91 -5.96 0.25
C LEU A 263 24.67 -5.10 -0.77
N GLU A 264 25.13 -3.91 -0.37
CA GLU A 264 25.76 -2.91 -1.24
C GLU A 264 24.87 -2.50 -2.43
N TYR A 265 23.55 -2.44 -2.20
CA TYR A 265 22.59 -1.83 -3.13
C TYR A 265 22.59 -0.31 -3.06
#